data_AF-A0A9N7NBN1-F1
#
_entry.id   AF-A0A9N7NBN1-F1
#
_cell.length_a   1.000
_cell.length_b   1.000
_cell.length_c   1.000
_cell.angle_alpha   90.00
_cell.angle_beta   90.00
_cell.angle_gamma   90.00
#
_symmetry.space_group_name_H-M   'P 1'
#
loop_
_entity.id
_entity.type
_entity.pdbx_description
1 polymer ?
#
loop_
_entity_poly.entity_id
_entity_poly.type
_entity_poly.pdbx_seq_one_letter_code
_entity_poly.pdbx_strand_id
1 'polypeptide(L)' 'AVNLLKSAVFFSRNSPAHIKSRVCAVMNGISCHRSTKYLGLPLGIGRSMKEVFSYLVEAVKMKLQGWKSKLLSSA' A
#
# COMPACT_ATOMS: atom_id res chain seq x y z
N ALA A 1 -15.64 -12.30 9.30
CA ALA A 1 -16.18 -11.53 8.15
C ALA A 1 -15.10 -10.59 7.61
N VAL A 2 -15.04 -10.39 6.29
CA VAL A 2 -14.04 -9.52 5.64
C VAL A 2 -14.54 -8.07 5.62
N ASN A 3 -13.69 -7.10 5.94
CA ASN A 3 -14.04 -5.68 5.89
C ASN A 3 -13.82 -5.13 4.46
N LEU A 4 -14.92 -4.96 3.72
CA LEU A 4 -14.89 -4.48 2.33
C LEU A 4 -14.41 -3.02 2.21
N LEU A 5 -14.62 -2.18 3.22
CA LEU A 5 -14.14 -0.79 3.24
C LEU A 5 -12.61 -0.68 3.35
N LYS A 6 -11.96 -1.72 3.90
CA LYS A 6 -10.50 -1.82 3.97
C LYS A 6 -9.90 -2.73 2.88
N SER A 7 -10.75 -3.32 2.05
CA SER A 7 -10.34 -4.23 0.99
C SER A 7 -10.20 -3.45 -0.32
N ALA A 8 -9.20 -3.81 -1.13
CA ALA A 8 -8.96 -3.19 -2.42
C ALA A 8 -8.50 -4.25 -3.43
N VAL A 9 -8.85 -4.06 -4.70
CA VAL A 9 -8.44 -4.93 -5.81
C VAL A 9 -7.51 -4.17 -6.74
N PHE A 10 -6.37 -4.79 -7.05
CA PHE A 10 -5.39 -4.25 -7.98
C PHE A 10 -5.40 -5.06 -9.27
N PHE A 11 -5.34 -4.35 -10.39
CA PHE A 11 -5.25 -4.96 -11.71
C PHE A 11 -3.96 -4.56 -12.39
N SER A 12 -3.39 -5.47 -13.17
CA SER A 12 -2.25 -5.13 -14.01
C SER A 12 -2.66 -4.18 -15.13
N ARG A 13 -1.68 -3.52 -15.75
CA ARG A 13 -1.91 -2.64 -16.92
C ARG A 13 -2.53 -3.40 -18.09
N ASN A 14 -2.28 -4.71 -18.19
CA ASN A 14 -2.76 -5.56 -19.27
C ASN A 14 -4.18 -6.12 -19.04
N SER A 15 -4.87 -5.70 -17.98
CA SER A 15 -6.23 -6.14 -17.72
C SER A 15 -7.25 -5.26 -18.48
N PRO A 16 -8.07 -5.83 -19.39
CA PRO A 16 -9.11 -5.10 -20.11
C PRO A 16 -10.18 -4.54 -19.16
N ALA A 17 -10.78 -3.39 -19.52
CA ALA A 17 -11.79 -2.72 -18.69
C ALA A 17 -13.00 -3.60 -18.37
N HIS A 18 -13.47 -4.41 -19.34
CA HIS A 18 -14.60 -5.31 -19.15
C HIS A 18 -14.30 -6.41 -18.10
N ILE A 19 -13.06 -6.91 -18.05
CA ILE A 19 -12.64 -7.88 -17.02
C ILE A 19 -12.60 -7.22 -15.64
N LYS A 20 -12.06 -5.99 -15.54
CA LYS A 20 -12.02 -5.23 -14.28
C LYS A 20 -13.41 -5.02 -13.71
N SER A 21 -14.35 -4.60 -14.57
CA SER A 21 -15.75 -4.37 -14.19
C SER A 21 -16.42 -5.65 -13.71
N ARG A 22 -16.27 -6.76 -14.45
CA ARG A 22 -16.82 -8.06 -14.07
C ARG A 22 -16.28 -8.55 -12.73
N VAL A 23 -14.97 -8.43 -12.50
CA VAL A 23 -14.34 -8.86 -11.24
C VAL A 23 -14.78 -7.98 -10.06
N CYS A 24 -14.79 -6.65 -10.22
CA CYS A 24 -15.25 -5.75 -9.16
C CYS A 24 -16.77 -5.97 -8.88
N ALA A 25 -17.59 -6.37 -9.87
CA ALA A 25 -18.99 -6.72 -9.68
C ALA A 25 -19.19 -8.02 -8.87
N VAL A 26 -18.39 -9.06 -9.15
CA VAL A 26 -18.42 -10.33 -8.39
C VAL A 26 -17.95 -10.12 -6.94
N MET A 27 -17.00 -9.22 -6.71
CA MET A 27 -16.47 -8.92 -5.37
C MET A 27 -17.31 -7.89 -4.60
N ASN A 28 -18.65 -7.93 -4.71
CA ASN A 28 -19.56 -7.02 -3.99
C ASN A 28 -19.28 -5.52 -4.20
N GLY A 29 -18.73 -5.13 -5.35
CA GLY A 29 -18.48 -3.72 -5.68
C GLY A 29 -17.28 -3.11 -4.97
N ILE A 30 -16.30 -3.90 -4.52
CA ILE A 30 -15.02 -3.35 -4.01
C ILE A 30 -14.45 -2.37 -5.05
N SER A 31 -14.27 -1.13 -4.64
CA SER A 31 -13.77 -0.06 -5.49
C SER A 31 -12.33 -0.35 -5.91
N CYS A 32 -12.11 -0.45 -7.22
CA CYS A 32 -10.79 -0.71 -7.78
C CYS A 32 -9.92 0.57 -7.63
N HIS A 33 -9.00 0.61 -6.66
CA HIS A 33 -8.21 1.80 -6.32
C HIS A 33 -6.89 1.86 -7.12
N ARG A 34 -6.52 3.05 -7.63
CA ARG A 34 -5.22 3.28 -8.30
C ARG A 34 -4.09 3.63 -7.33
N SER A 35 -4.43 4.07 -6.11
CA SER A 35 -3.47 4.53 -5.11
C SER A 35 -3.27 3.46 -4.05
N THR A 36 -2.01 3.05 -3.88
CA THR A 36 -1.62 1.81 -3.26
C THR A 36 -0.93 2.09 -1.94
N LYS A 37 -1.64 2.25 -0.82
CA LYS A 37 -1.03 2.19 0.51
C LYS A 37 -1.89 1.36 1.46
N TYR A 38 -1.38 0.24 1.98
CA TYR A 38 -2.00 -0.53 3.06
C TYR A 38 -1.17 -0.37 4.30
N LEU A 39 -1.80 0.09 5.39
CA LEU A 39 -1.11 0.36 6.65
C LEU A 39 0.13 1.27 6.45
N GLY A 40 0.07 2.17 5.47
CA GLY A 40 1.17 3.06 5.08
C GLY A 40 2.17 2.46 4.07
N LEU A 41 2.10 1.18 3.73
CA LEU A 41 3.04 0.53 2.81
C LEU A 41 2.51 0.48 1.37
N PRO A 42 3.33 0.74 0.34
CA PRO A 42 2.89 0.66 -1.04
C PRO A 42 2.34 -0.73 -1.40
N LEU A 43 1.04 -0.83 -1.68
CA LEU A 43 0.37 -2.11 -2.03
C LEU A 43 0.56 -2.56 -3.48
N GLY A 44 1.04 -1.66 -4.34
CA GLY A 44 1.11 -1.86 -5.78
C GLY A 44 2.56 -1.88 -6.19
N ILE A 45 3.11 -3.08 -6.30
CA ILE A 45 4.41 -3.29 -6.94
C ILE A 45 4.22 -3.00 -8.43
N GLY A 46 4.49 -1.75 -8.83
CA GLY A 46 4.61 -1.33 -10.22
C GLY A 46 6.00 -1.63 -10.78
N ARG A 47 6.37 -0.95 -11.88
CA ARG A 47 7.68 -1.14 -12.53
C ARG A 47 8.85 -0.59 -11.69
N SER A 48 8.61 0.29 -10.72
CA SER A 48 9.66 0.93 -9.90
C SER A 48 9.70 0.37 -8.48
N MET A 49 10.26 -0.82 -8.31
CA MET A 49 10.64 -1.35 -6.99
C MET A 49 11.51 -0.37 -6.19
N LYS A 50 12.30 0.45 -6.89
CA LYS A 50 13.14 1.49 -6.29
C LYS A 50 12.35 2.45 -5.40
N GLU A 51 11.17 2.89 -5.82
CA GLU A 51 10.37 3.86 -5.05
C GLU A 51 9.77 3.22 -3.79
N VAL A 52 9.32 1.97 -3.89
CA VAL A 52 8.82 1.19 -2.75
C VAL A 52 9.91 0.95 -1.73
N PHE A 53 11.11 0.58 -2.18
CA PHE A 53 12.27 0.38 -1.30
C PHE A 53 12.76 1.70 -0.69
N SER A 54 12.77 2.80 -1.44
CA SER A 54 13.10 4.13 -0.89
C SER A 54 12.17 4.51 0.26
N TYR A 55 10.85 4.33 0.10
CA TYR A 55 9.88 4.58 1.17
C TYR A 55 10.15 3.72 2.40
N LEU A 56 10.43 2.42 2.22
CA LEU A 56 10.72 1.51 3.32
C LEU A 56 11.98 1.94 4.08
N VAL A 57 13.05 2.29 3.36
CA VAL A 57 14.31 2.77 3.94
C VAL A 57 14.09 4.06 4.73
N GLU A 58 13.31 5.02 4.21
CA GLU A 58 12.97 6.25 4.93
C GLU A 58 12.15 5.98 6.20
N ALA A 59 11.15 5.10 6.13
CA ALA A 59 10.34 4.73 7.29
C ALA A 59 11.18 4.10 8.41
N VAL A 60 12.12 3.22 8.07
CA VAL A 60 13.06 2.62 9.04
C VAL A 60 13.99 3.67 9.62
N LYS A 61 14.55 4.56 8.80
CA LYS A 61 15.40 5.68 9.26
C LYS A 61 14.67 6.59 10.25
N MET A 62 13.43 6.95 9.97
CA MET A 62 12.61 7.79 10.87
C MET A 62 12.37 7.12 12.22
N LYS A 63 12.08 5.81 12.23
CA LYS A 63 11.95 5.06 13.49
C LYS A 63 13.26 5.02 14.27
N LEU A 64 14.40 4.80 13.59
CA LEU A 64 15.71 4.76 14.24
C LEU A 64 16.10 6.12 14.84
N GLN A 65 15.82 7.22 14.15
CA GLN A 65 16.02 8.57 14.69
C GLN A 65 15.16 8.83 15.93
N GLY A 66 13.89 8.42 15.89
CA GLY A 66 13.00 8.49 17.05
C GLY A 66 13.44 7.63 18.24
N TRP A 67 14.18 6.54 18.01
CA TRP A 67 14.79 5.75 19.08
C TRP A 67 16.05 6.42 19.64
N LYS A 68 16.89 7.01 18.79
CA LYS A 68 18.05 7.78 19.23
C LYS A 68 17.65 8.96 20.12
N SER A 69 16.58 9.68 19.77
CA SER A 69 16.10 10.81 20.60
C SER A 69 15.54 10.35 21.95
N LYS A 70 14.89 9.18 22.02
CA LYS A 70 14.38 8.60 23.27
C LYS A 70 15.49 8.10 24.20
N LEU A 71 16.60 7.58 23.65
CA LEU A 71 17.77 7.17 24.43
C LEU A 71 18.60 8.37 24.94
N LEU A 72 18.41 9.55 24.36
CA LEU A 72 19.03 10.80 24.81
C LEU A 72 18.11 11.61 25.74
N SER A 73 16.91 11.10 26.07
CA SER A 73 16.11 11.60 27.19
C SER A 73 16.53 10.89 28.47
N SER A 74 17.82 10.98 28.83
CA SER A 74 18.23 10.98 30.23
C SER A 74 18.41 12.44 30.61
N ALA A 75 17.75 12.85 31.68
CA ALA A 75 18.08 14.09 32.38
C ALA A 75 19.57 14.08 32.80
#